data_AF-A0A7Z9WR04-F1
#
_entry.id   AF-A0A7Z9WR04-F1
#
_cell.length_a   1.000
_cell.length_b   1.000
_cell.length_c   1.000
_cell.angle_alpha   90.00
_cell.angle_beta   90.00
_cell.angle_gamma   90.00
#
_symmetry.space_group_name_H-M   'P 1'
#
loop_
_entity.id
_entity.type
_entity.pdbx_description
1 polymer ?
#
loop_
_entity_poly.entity_id
_entity_poly.type
_entity_poly.pdbx_seq_one_letter_code
_entity_poly.pdbx_strand_id
1 'polypeptide(L)'
;MERLKAILARIDRRGFGAYKELRGRYDFGEFTLHIDHVQSDPFAPPSRCKIIIPQDVAGFPKELFRNRSRRIALEDYLVRAFHRSCRRLSKGKRGSGKSGLLTTLTPS
;
A
#
# COMPACT_ATOMS: atom_id res chain seq x y z
N MET A 1 -0.47 -14.44 2.81
CA MET A 1 -0.41 -13.69 4.09
C MET A 1 0.68 -14.25 5.01
N GLU A 2 0.75 -15.57 5.19
CA GLU A 2 1.67 -16.24 6.12
C GLU A 2 3.16 -15.91 5.92
N ARG A 3 3.61 -15.80 4.66
CA ARG A 3 5.00 -15.41 4.35
C ARG A 3 5.39 -14.06 4.95
N LEU A 4 4.52 -13.05 4.85
CA LEU A 4 4.81 -11.72 5.39
C LEU A 4 4.88 -11.75 6.93
N LYS A 5 3.94 -12.45 7.56
CA LYS A 5 3.93 -12.64 9.03
C LYS A 5 5.21 -13.32 9.51
N ALA A 6 5.66 -14.36 8.82
CA ALA A 6 6.89 -15.08 9.16
C ALA A 6 8.13 -14.17 9.07
N ILE A 7 8.24 -13.34 8.03
CA ILE A 7 9.34 -12.37 7.93
C ILE A 7 9.26 -11.35 9.05
N LEU A 8 8.08 -10.79 9.32
CA LEU A 8 7.87 -9.81 10.39
C LEU A 8 8.27 -10.37 11.76
N ALA A 9 7.87 -11.60 12.08
CA ALA A 9 8.25 -12.28 13.32
C ALA A 9 9.78 -12.50 13.40
N ARG A 10 10.42 -12.88 12.29
CA ARG A 10 11.88 -13.09 12.23
C ARG A 10 12.67 -11.79 12.40
N ILE A 11 12.17 -10.67 11.88
CA ILE A 11 12.87 -9.38 11.94
C ILE A 11 12.50 -8.55 13.18
N ASP A 12 11.59 -9.04 14.02
CA ASP A 12 11.23 -8.36 15.25
C ASP A 12 12.46 -8.12 16.13
N ARG A 13 12.55 -6.93 16.74
CA ARG A 13 13.69 -6.44 17.52
C ARG A 13 15.05 -6.38 16.80
N ARG A 14 15.13 -6.69 15.49
CA ARG A 14 16.34 -6.47 14.70
C ARG A 14 16.48 -5.00 14.32
N GLY A 15 17.71 -4.57 14.01
CA GLY A 15 17.98 -3.22 13.52
C GLY A 15 17.24 -2.93 12.20
N PHE A 16 17.09 -1.64 11.88
CA PHE A 16 16.26 -1.18 10.76
C PHE A 16 16.62 -1.80 9.40
N GLY A 17 17.90 -2.14 9.18
CA GLY A 17 18.35 -2.79 7.95
C GLY A 17 17.63 -4.11 7.63
N ALA A 18 17.09 -4.81 8.63
CA ALA A 18 16.33 -6.04 8.45
C ALA A 18 15.02 -5.84 7.67
N TYR A 19 14.44 -4.62 7.68
CA TYR A 19 13.23 -4.32 6.91
C TYR A 19 13.42 -4.49 5.40
N LYS A 20 14.65 -4.43 4.89
CA LYS A 20 14.95 -4.68 3.46
C LYS A 20 14.47 -6.06 3.00
N GLU A 21 14.39 -7.03 3.92
CA GLU A 21 13.84 -8.37 3.67
C GLU A 21 12.34 -8.35 3.31
N LEU A 22 11.61 -7.28 3.64
CA LEU A 22 10.20 -7.13 3.30
C LEU A 22 9.96 -6.86 1.81
N ARG A 23 10.99 -6.56 1.01
CA ARG A 23 10.81 -6.34 -0.42
C ARG A 23 10.28 -7.60 -1.10
N GLY A 24 9.22 -7.46 -1.90
CA GLY A 24 8.65 -8.59 -2.64
C GLY A 24 7.15 -8.52 -2.81
N ARG A 25 6.57 -9.66 -3.21
CA ARG A 25 5.14 -9.85 -3.43
C ARG A 25 4.56 -10.78 -2.39
N TYR A 26 3.37 -10.45 -1.93
CA TYR A 26 2.64 -11.17 -0.90
C TYR A 26 1.20 -11.32 -1.34
N ASP A 27 0.79 -12.56 -1.53
CA ASP A 27 -0.59 -12.90 -1.86
C ASP A 27 -1.46 -12.89 -0.60
N PHE A 28 -2.57 -12.17 -0.63
CA PHE A 28 -3.59 -12.10 0.42
C PHE A 28 -4.91 -12.78 0.01
N GLY A 29 -4.94 -13.49 -1.12
CA GLY A 29 -6.13 -14.13 -1.69
C GLY A 29 -6.93 -13.16 -2.55
N GLU A 30 -7.49 -12.13 -1.93
CA GLU A 30 -8.31 -11.12 -2.64
C GLU A 30 -7.47 -10.06 -3.36
N PHE A 31 -6.23 -9.87 -2.93
CA PHE A 31 -5.30 -8.92 -3.52
C PHE A 31 -3.86 -9.37 -3.33
N THR A 32 -2.97 -8.82 -4.15
CA THR A 32 -1.53 -8.97 -3.98
C THR A 32 -0.93 -7.66 -3.48
N LEU A 33 -0.19 -7.72 -2.37
CA LEU A 33 0.63 -6.62 -1.89
C LEU A 33 2.03 -6.74 -2.47
N HIS A 34 2.48 -5.66 -3.09
CA HIS A 34 3.85 -5.48 -3.56
C HIS A 34 4.53 -4.44 -2.68
N ILE A 35 5.70 -4.78 -2.14
CA ILE A 35 6.60 -3.85 -1.48
C ILE A 35 7.78 -3.67 -2.43
N ASP A 36 7.71 -2.61 -3.26
CA ASP A 36 8.65 -2.39 -4.36
C ASP A 36 9.97 -1.80 -3.84
N HIS A 37 9.87 -0.91 -2.86
CA HIS A 37 11.00 -0.26 -2.20
C HIS A 37 10.77 -0.17 -0.70
N VAL A 38 11.78 -0.55 0.08
CA VAL A 38 11.79 -0.38 1.53
C VAL A 38 12.72 0.77 1.87
N GLN A 39 12.26 1.69 2.71
CA GLN A 39 13.06 2.78 3.27
C GLN A 39 14.39 2.28 3.87
N SER A 40 15.47 3.05 3.70
CA SER A 40 16.81 2.72 4.18
C SER A 40 16.99 2.92 5.68
N ASP A 41 16.25 3.88 6.24
CA ASP A 41 16.26 4.31 7.64
C ASP A 41 14.88 4.92 8.00
N PRO A 42 14.56 5.19 9.29
CA PRO A 42 13.26 5.73 9.70
C PRO A 42 12.90 7.12 9.17
N PHE A 43 13.87 7.88 8.66
CA PHE A 43 13.72 9.27 8.22
C PHE A 43 13.66 9.41 6.70
N ALA A 44 14.11 8.40 5.96
CA ALA A 44 13.98 8.29 4.52
C ALA A 44 12.52 8.41 4.02
N PRO A 45 12.32 8.65 2.71
CA PRO A 45 10.99 8.57 2.11
C PRO A 45 10.31 7.22 2.44
N PRO A 46 8.99 7.20 2.72
CA PRO A 46 8.29 5.98 3.07
C PRO A 46 8.47 4.87 2.04
N SER A 47 8.37 3.62 2.50
CA SER A 47 8.33 2.45 1.62
C SER A 47 7.27 2.59 0.54
N ARG A 48 7.60 2.19 -0.70
CA ARG A 48 6.67 2.22 -1.82
C ARG A 48 5.96 0.88 -1.92
N CYS A 49 4.65 0.92 -1.79
CA CYS A 49 3.80 -0.25 -1.88
C CYS A 49 2.80 -0.11 -3.03
N LYS A 50 2.43 -1.24 -3.62
CA LYS A 50 1.40 -1.34 -4.66
C LYS A 50 0.46 -2.47 -4.26
N ILE A 51 -0.84 -2.27 -4.47
CA ILE A 51 -1.87 -3.29 -4.28
C ILE A 51 -2.44 -3.62 -5.66
N ILE A 52 -2.51 -4.90 -6.00
CA ILE A 52 -3.13 -5.39 -7.22
C ILE A 52 -4.36 -6.20 -6.82
N ILE A 53 -5.52 -5.80 -7.30
CA ILE A 53 -6.80 -6.47 -7.06
C ILE A 53 -7.29 -7.01 -8.39
N PRO A 54 -7.54 -8.33 -8.53
CA PRO A 54 -8.18 -8.91 -9.70
C PRO A 54 -9.54 -8.25 -9.98
N GLN A 55 -9.91 -8.11 -11.26
CA GLN A 55 -11.13 -7.37 -11.65
C GLN A 55 -12.42 -8.07 -11.17
N ASP A 56 -12.41 -9.39 -11.14
CA ASP A 56 -13.47 -10.24 -10.59
C ASP A 56 -13.69 -10.03 -9.09
N VAL A 57 -12.61 -9.77 -8.34
CA VAL A 57 -12.69 -9.39 -6.92
C VAL A 57 -13.11 -7.93 -6.76
N ALA A 58 -12.53 -7.02 -7.57
CA ALA A 58 -12.80 -5.60 -7.50
C ALA A 58 -14.25 -5.25 -7.86
N GLY A 59 -14.89 -6.07 -8.71
CA GLY A 59 -16.31 -5.96 -9.02
C GLY A 59 -16.72 -4.69 -9.77
N PHE A 60 -15.76 -3.92 -10.31
CA PHE A 60 -16.09 -2.69 -11.04
C PHE A 60 -16.83 -3.04 -12.36
N PRO A 61 -17.96 -2.39 -12.65
CA PRO A 61 -18.67 -2.61 -13.92
C PRO A 61 -17.76 -2.34 -15.13
N LYS A 62 -17.78 -3.23 -16.13
CA LYS A 62 -16.91 -3.13 -17.31
C LYS A 62 -17.15 -1.82 -18.09
N GLU A 63 -18.35 -1.27 -17.98
CA GLU A 63 -18.79 -0.02 -18.59
C GLU A 63 -17.99 1.19 -18.12
N LEU A 64 -17.36 1.11 -16.93
CA LEU A 64 -16.48 2.15 -16.40
C LEU A 64 -15.12 2.20 -17.12
N PHE A 65 -14.72 1.11 -17.76
CA PHE A 65 -13.45 1.03 -18.51
C PHE A 65 -13.62 1.27 -20.02
N ARG A 66 -14.89 1.44 -20.47
CA ARG A 66 -15.29 1.47 -21.89
C ARG A 66 -14.62 2.58 -22.70
N ASN A 67 -14.37 3.73 -22.09
CA ASN A 67 -13.69 4.83 -22.76
C ASN A 67 -12.73 5.54 -21.79
N ARG A 68 -11.87 6.38 -22.37
CA ARG A 68 -10.81 7.08 -21.62
C ARG A 68 -11.37 7.95 -20.50
N SER A 69 -12.44 8.71 -20.74
CA SER A 69 -12.99 9.62 -19.73
C SER A 69 -13.56 8.87 -18.53
N ARG A 70 -14.29 7.78 -18.74
CA ARG A 70 -14.82 6.94 -17.65
C ARG A 70 -13.73 6.24 -16.86
N ARG A 71 -12.70 5.74 -17.55
CA ARG A 71 -11.54 5.11 -16.89
C ARG A 71 -10.82 6.10 -15.99
N ILE A 72 -10.53 7.30 -16.50
CA ILE A 72 -9.90 8.38 -15.72
C ILE A 72 -10.77 8.77 -14.53
N ALA A 73 -12.09 8.90 -14.71
CA ALA A 73 -13.00 9.25 -13.62
C ALA A 73 -13.04 8.17 -12.52
N LEU A 74 -13.00 6.89 -12.90
CA LEU A 74 -12.90 5.78 -11.94
C LEU A 74 -11.56 5.82 -11.19
N GLU A 75 -10.44 5.98 -11.90
CA GLU A 75 -9.10 6.05 -11.31
C GLU A 75 -8.98 7.23 -10.32
N ASP A 76 -9.45 8.41 -10.70
CA ASP A 76 -9.49 9.60 -9.83
C ASP A 76 -10.36 9.35 -8.57
N TYR A 77 -11.56 8.79 -8.75
CA TYR A 77 -12.43 8.44 -7.64
C TYR A 77 -11.76 7.48 -6.66
N LEU A 78 -11.10 6.43 -7.16
CA LEU A 78 -10.40 5.44 -6.34
C LEU A 78 -9.27 6.07 -5.54
N VAL A 79 -8.46 6.93 -6.17
CA VAL A 79 -7.40 7.66 -5.47
C VAL A 79 -7.98 8.54 -4.37
N ARG A 80 -9.05 9.30 -4.65
CA ARG A 80 -9.71 10.16 -3.64
C ARG A 80 -10.29 9.35 -2.49
N ALA A 81 -10.94 8.22 -2.79
CA ALA A 81 -11.49 7.33 -1.77
C ALA A 81 -10.39 6.70 -0.90
N PHE A 82 -9.29 6.27 -1.51
CA PHE A 82 -8.15 5.72 -0.79
C PHE A 82 -7.47 6.78 0.07
N HIS A 83 -7.24 7.98 -0.45
CA HIS A 83 -6.67 9.11 0.30
C HIS A 83 -7.50 9.45 1.55
N ARG A 84 -8.84 9.52 1.43
CA ARG A 84 -9.74 9.72 2.58
C ARG A 84 -9.61 8.59 3.60
N SER A 85 -9.52 7.35 3.13
CA SER A 85 -9.36 6.17 3.99
C SER A 85 -8.03 6.17 4.72
N CYS A 86 -6.94 6.52 4.03
CA CYS A 86 -5.63 6.75 4.62
C CYS A 86 -5.70 7.81 5.72
N ARG A 87 -6.29 8.98 5.48
CA ARG A 87 -6.42 10.02 6.51
C ARG A 87 -7.17 9.56 7.75
N ARG A 88 -8.20 8.71 7.59
CA ARG A 88 -8.98 8.15 8.70
C ARG A 88 -8.19 7.10 9.50
N LEU A 89 -7.41 6.26 8.82
CA LEU A 89 -6.71 5.12 9.42
C LEU A 89 -5.30 5.45 9.89
N SER A 90 -4.62 6.36 9.19
CA SER A 90 -3.30 6.88 9.51
C SER A 90 -3.42 7.85 10.67
N LYS A 91 -3.44 7.32 11.89
CA LYS A 91 -3.46 8.11 13.12
C LYS A 91 -2.14 8.84 13.43
N GLY A 92 -1.12 8.68 12.58
CA GLY A 92 0.20 9.33 12.72
C GLY A 92 0.99 8.87 13.95
N LYS A 93 2.31 9.13 13.94
CA LYS A 93 3.24 9.04 15.09
C LYS A 93 3.08 7.79 15.98
N ARG A 94 3.17 6.59 15.40
CA ARG A 94 3.22 5.32 16.16
C ARG A 94 4.64 4.82 16.45
N GLY A 95 5.62 5.73 16.43
CA GLY A 95 7.03 5.41 16.63
C GLY A 95 7.93 6.53 16.14
N SER A 96 9.19 6.22 15.82
CA SER A 96 10.17 7.16 15.29
C SER A 96 9.92 7.52 13.82
N GLY A 97 10.39 8.71 13.42
CA GLY A 97 10.33 9.17 12.03
C GLY A 97 8.90 9.27 11.48
N LYS A 98 8.67 8.68 10.30
CA LYS A 98 7.37 8.65 9.62
C LYS A 98 6.53 7.41 9.99
N SER A 99 6.78 6.79 11.15
CA SER A 99 6.06 5.59 11.58
C SER A 99 4.55 5.82 11.71
N GLY A 100 3.78 4.86 11.18
CA GLY A 100 2.32 4.92 11.14
C GLY A 100 1.75 5.84 10.06
N LEU A 101 2.59 6.40 9.19
CA LEU A 101 2.16 7.15 8.01
C LEU A 101 1.74 6.19 6.90
N LEU A 102 0.47 6.25 6.52
CA LEU A 102 -0.03 5.68 5.28
C LEU A 102 -0.58 6.82 4.44
N THR A 103 -0.03 7.02 3.24
CA THR A 103 -0.46 8.09 2.35
C THR A 103 -0.42 7.66 0.89
N THR A 104 -1.11 8.42 0.04
CA THR A 104 -1.07 8.33 -1.42
C THR A 104 -0.84 9.72 -1.99
N LEU A 105 -0.87 9.86 -3.33
CA LEU A 105 -0.94 11.17 -3.94
C LEU A 105 -2.11 11.96 -3.33
N THR A 106 -1.87 13.22 -2.99
CA THR A 106 -2.93 14.12 -2.55
C THR A 106 -3.69 14.55 -3.80
N PRO A 107 -4.96 14.16 -3.95
CA PRO A 107 -5.76 14.62 -5.08
C PRO A 107 -6.01 16.13 -4.93
N SER A 108 -5.82 16.88 -6.02
CA SER A 108 -6.12 18.32 -6.12
C SER A 108 -7.60 18.60 -6.36
#